data_AF-A0A382MIY4-F1
#
_entry.id   AF-A0A382MIY4-F1
#
_cell.length_a   1.000
_cell.length_b   1.000
_cell.length_c   1.000
_cell.angle_alpha   90.00
_cell.angle_beta   90.00
_cell.angle_gamma   90.00
#
_symmetry.space_group_name_H-M   'P 1'
#
loop_
_entity.id
_entity.type
_entity.pdbx_description
1 polymer ?
#
loop_
_entity_poly.entity_id
_entity_poly.type
_entity_poly.pdbx_seq_one_letter_code
_entity_poly.pdbx_strand_id
1 'polypeptide(L)'
;MQDKKKRIAWLRPGWWQDLRYLLHGIPQTREHLFSTLGIARRADLVDDDTLQMMRRVIEVSDLQVEQVMISRGQMVTVDVNQTLEEVLPVITESAHSRFPVTDGDKDGVVGILLAKDLLHRQQQGEGNGLPWATLLRPAVFIPESKRLNVLLQEFRD
;
A
#
# COMPACT_ATOMS: atom_id res chain seq x y z
N MET A 1 20.85 3.62 61.80
CA MET A 1 21.37 4.99 61.58
C MET A 1 21.93 5.00 60.15
N GLN A 2 21.13 5.35 59.13
CA GLN A 2 21.06 6.68 58.47
C GLN A 2 22.45 7.18 58.01
N ASP A 3 22.71 7.75 56.82
CA ASP A 3 21.91 8.11 55.65
C ASP A 3 22.88 8.51 54.49
N LYS A 4 22.42 8.38 53.24
CA LYS A 4 22.78 9.05 51.96
C LYS A 4 24.11 9.84 51.77
N LYS A 5 24.74 9.64 50.59
CA LYS A 5 24.72 10.57 49.42
C LYS A 5 25.57 10.04 48.23
N LYS A 6 24.91 9.70 47.10
CA LYS A 6 24.90 10.39 45.77
C LYS A 6 26.14 10.16 44.89
N ARG A 7 26.08 9.21 43.94
CA ARG A 7 25.81 9.40 42.48
C ARG A 7 26.51 10.62 41.86
N ILE A 8 27.62 10.42 41.16
CA ILE A 8 28.02 11.21 39.96
C ILE A 8 28.75 10.26 39.00
N ALA A 9 28.02 9.70 38.04
CA ALA A 9 28.59 9.06 36.86
C ALA A 9 28.26 9.94 35.65
N TRP A 10 29.32 10.32 34.95
CA TRP A 10 29.43 11.40 33.99
C TRP A 10 28.56 11.23 32.74
N LEU A 11 28.13 12.37 32.19
CA LEU A 11 27.32 12.55 30.99
C LEU A 11 27.97 11.95 29.74
N ARG A 12 27.16 11.31 28.89
CA ARG A 12 27.57 10.74 27.59
C ARG A 12 28.01 11.84 26.60
N PRO A 13 29.00 11.59 25.73
CA PRO A 13 29.54 12.57 24.77
C PRO A 13 28.62 12.69 23.53
N GLY A 14 27.42 13.24 23.70
CA GLY A 14 26.45 13.43 22.61
C GLY A 14 25.53 14.64 22.75
N TRP A 15 25.42 15.22 23.96
CA TRP A 15 24.49 16.32 24.21
C TRP A 15 24.76 17.58 23.38
N TRP A 16 26.01 17.83 22.97
CA TRP A 16 26.36 18.96 22.11
C TRP A 16 25.88 18.76 20.67
N GLN A 17 25.77 17.51 20.19
CA GLN A 17 25.19 17.21 18.88
C GLN A 17 23.68 17.48 18.94
N ASP A 18 23.01 16.98 19.98
CA ASP A 18 21.60 17.26 20.25
C ASP A 18 21.32 18.76 20.42
N LEU A 19 22.22 19.50 21.08
CA LEU A 19 22.14 20.96 21.23
C LEU A 19 22.33 21.69 19.89
N ARG A 20 23.19 21.18 19.00
CA ARG A 20 23.35 21.75 17.65
C ARG A 20 22.10 21.53 16.80
N TYR A 21 21.43 20.38 16.94
CA TYR A 21 20.10 20.14 16.34
C TYR A 21 19.02 21.03 16.97
N LEU A 22 19.11 21.30 18.27
CA LEU A 22 18.23 22.24 18.98
C LEU A 22 18.41 23.70 18.48
N LEU A 23 19.66 24.11 18.21
CA LEU A 23 20.02 25.44 17.71
C LEU A 23 19.61 25.67 16.24
N HIS A 24 19.55 24.62 15.41
CA HIS A 24 19.07 24.69 14.02
C HIS A 24 17.54 24.58 13.88
N GLY A 25 16.82 24.36 14.99
CA GLY A 25 15.36 24.28 15.00
C GLY A 25 14.84 23.01 14.34
N ILE A 26 14.56 21.98 15.13
CA ILE A 26 13.85 20.79 14.64
C ILE A 26 12.52 21.24 14.01
N PRO A 27 12.18 20.81 12.79
CA PRO A 27 10.92 21.20 12.17
C PRO A 27 9.73 20.72 13.02
N GLN A 28 8.94 21.67 13.52
CA GLN A 28 7.77 21.41 14.37
C GLN A 28 6.47 21.26 13.55
N THR A 29 6.50 21.64 12.27
CA THR A 29 5.36 21.58 11.37
C THR A 29 5.77 20.94 10.04
N ARG A 30 4.79 20.39 9.32
CA ARG A 30 5.03 19.85 7.97
C ARG A 30 5.55 20.89 7.00
N GLU A 31 5.04 22.11 7.10
CA GLU A 31 5.52 23.24 6.30
C GLU A 31 7.00 23.51 6.57
N HIS A 32 7.41 23.55 7.85
CA HIS A 32 8.81 23.74 8.20
C HIS A 32 9.66 22.56 7.67
N LEU A 33 9.21 21.31 7.82
CA LEU A 33 9.90 20.14 7.28
C LEU A 33 10.12 20.24 5.77
N PHE A 34 9.09 20.60 5.00
CA PHE A 34 9.22 20.76 3.56
C PHE A 34 10.13 21.93 3.16
N SER A 35 10.15 23.00 3.94
CA SER A 35 11.08 24.10 3.71
C SER A 35 12.53 23.68 3.93
N THR A 36 12.79 22.85 4.97
CA THR A 36 14.12 22.28 5.25
C THR A 36 14.55 21.34 4.13
N LEU A 37 13.67 20.46 3.67
CA LEU A 37 13.95 19.57 2.55
C LEU A 37 14.21 20.35 1.25
N GLY A 38 13.52 21.49 1.04
CA GLY A 38 13.80 22.41 -0.06
C GLY A 38 15.16 23.09 0.03
N ILE A 39 15.65 23.39 1.24
CA ILE A 39 17.03 23.89 1.45
C ILE A 39 18.04 22.79 1.11
N ALA A 40 17.80 21.56 1.57
CA ALA A 40 18.66 20.41 1.26
C ALA A 40 18.75 20.15 -0.25
N ARG A 41 17.64 20.30 -0.97
CA ARG A 41 17.60 20.22 -2.44
C ARG A 41 18.46 21.29 -3.11
N ARG A 42 18.36 22.55 -2.66
CA ARG A 42 19.20 23.66 -3.19
C ARG A 42 20.68 23.50 -2.86
N ALA A 43 21.00 22.83 -1.76
CA ALA A 43 22.36 22.48 -1.37
C ALA A 43 22.87 21.20 -2.06
N ASP A 44 22.13 20.65 -3.02
CA ASP A 44 22.44 19.44 -3.79
C ASP A 44 22.67 18.19 -2.93
N LEU A 45 22.03 18.13 -1.75
CA LEU A 45 22.08 16.98 -0.84
C LEU A 45 21.06 15.89 -1.19
N VAL A 46 20.04 16.26 -1.95
CA VAL A 46 18.96 15.40 -2.45
C VAL A 46 18.56 15.91 -3.82
N ASP A 47 18.22 15.02 -4.75
CA ASP A 47 17.67 15.37 -6.05
C ASP A 47 16.16 15.66 -6.00
N ASP A 48 15.60 16.08 -7.14
CA ASP A 48 14.19 16.50 -7.22
C ASP A 48 13.23 15.32 -7.05
N ASP A 49 13.56 14.19 -7.67
CA ASP A 49 12.79 12.96 -7.60
C ASP A 49 12.72 12.46 -6.15
N THR A 50 13.84 12.48 -5.45
CA THR A 50 13.96 12.09 -4.03
C THR A 50 13.14 13.02 -3.15
N LEU A 51 13.23 14.34 -3.35
CA LEU A 51 12.41 15.31 -2.62
C LEU A 51 10.90 15.06 -2.85
N GLN A 52 10.51 14.78 -4.10
CA GLN A 52 9.13 14.49 -4.45
C GLN A 52 8.66 13.16 -3.82
N MET A 53 9.49 12.12 -3.84
CA MET A 53 9.20 10.85 -3.18
C MET A 53 8.99 11.03 -1.67
N MET A 54 9.88 11.77 -0.99
CA MET A 54 9.74 12.05 0.45
C MET A 54 8.42 12.75 0.77
N ARG A 55 8.02 13.72 -0.06
CA ARG A 55 6.72 14.41 0.08
C ARG A 55 5.56 13.44 -0.04
N ARG A 56 5.53 12.62 -1.10
CA ARG A 56 4.46 11.64 -1.33
C ARG A 56 4.37 10.62 -0.20
N VAL A 57 5.49 10.16 0.35
CA VAL A 57 5.49 9.22 1.49
C VAL A 57 4.80 9.82 2.72
N ILE A 58 5.08 11.09 3.02
CA ILE A 58 4.43 11.79 4.15
C ILE A 58 2.93 11.93 3.88
N GLU A 59 2.52 12.31 2.66
CA GLU A 59 1.11 12.44 2.28
C GLU A 59 0.37 11.10 2.36
N VAL A 60 0.95 10.02 1.81
CA VAL A 60 0.39 8.66 1.86
C VAL A 60 0.17 8.17 3.29
N SER A 61 0.99 8.62 4.24
CA SER A 61 0.83 8.25 5.65
C SER A 61 -0.49 8.72 6.25
N ASP A 62 -1.12 9.77 5.71
CA ASP A 62 -2.40 10.29 6.19
C ASP A 62 -3.60 9.73 5.45
N LEU A 63 -3.39 9.10 4.29
CA LEU A 63 -4.48 8.62 3.47
C LEU A 63 -5.16 7.40 4.08
N GLN A 64 -6.47 7.31 3.87
CA GLN A 64 -7.31 6.14 4.13
C GLN A 64 -7.58 5.39 2.82
N VAL A 65 -7.98 4.11 2.94
CA VAL A 65 -8.28 3.24 1.79
C VAL A 65 -9.39 3.84 0.92
N GLU A 66 -10.42 4.44 1.54
CA GLU A 66 -11.52 5.09 0.81
C GLU A 66 -11.06 6.15 -0.21
N GLN A 67 -9.92 6.81 0.06
CA GLN A 67 -9.43 7.93 -0.75
C GLN A 67 -8.66 7.46 -2.00
N VAL A 68 -8.30 6.18 -2.07
CA VAL A 68 -7.51 5.60 -3.17
C VAL A 68 -8.17 4.38 -3.83
N MET A 69 -9.25 3.85 -3.25
CA MET A 69 -9.96 2.70 -3.80
C MET A 69 -10.70 3.03 -5.10
N ILE A 70 -10.93 2.01 -5.93
CA ILE A 70 -11.85 2.09 -7.06
C ILE A 70 -13.27 1.88 -6.51
N SER A 71 -14.18 2.82 -6.80
CA SER A 71 -15.57 2.72 -6.36
C SER A 71 -16.25 1.49 -6.97
N ARG A 72 -17.17 0.85 -6.23
CA ARG A 72 -17.85 -0.39 -6.64
C ARG A 72 -18.44 -0.33 -8.06
N GLY A 73 -19.10 0.77 -8.42
CA GLY A 73 -19.73 0.95 -9.73
C GLY A 73 -18.75 1.08 -10.90
N GLN A 74 -17.47 1.33 -10.62
CA GLN A 74 -16.39 1.48 -11.61
C GLN A 74 -15.52 0.22 -11.70
N MET A 75 -15.74 -0.78 -10.85
CA MET A 75 -14.98 -2.02 -10.89
C MET A 75 -15.33 -2.83 -12.13
N VAL A 76 -14.30 -3.32 -12.82
CA VAL A 76 -14.43 -4.39 -13.81
C VAL A 76 -14.44 -5.71 -13.04
N THR A 77 -15.59 -6.39 -13.04
CA THR A 77 -15.79 -7.68 -12.36
C THR A 77 -16.18 -8.76 -13.37
N VAL A 78 -16.01 -10.01 -12.97
CA VAL A 78 -16.45 -11.18 -13.75
C VAL A 78 -17.37 -12.03 -12.88
N ASP A 79 -18.35 -12.71 -13.48
CA ASP A 79 -19.31 -13.51 -12.73
C ASP A 79 -18.92 -14.99 -12.75
N VAL A 80 -18.92 -15.65 -11.60
CA VAL A 80 -18.56 -17.08 -11.47
C VAL A 80 -19.46 -18.01 -12.30
N ASN A 81 -20.69 -17.57 -12.59
CA ASN A 81 -21.67 -18.33 -13.36
C ASN A 81 -21.48 -18.18 -14.88
N GLN A 82 -20.65 -17.22 -15.33
CA GLN A 82 -20.30 -17.07 -16.73
C GLN A 82 -19.34 -18.15 -17.18
N THR A 83 -19.48 -18.56 -18.44
CA THR A 83 -18.53 -19.44 -19.10
C THR A 83 -17.19 -18.73 -19.31
N LEU A 84 -16.12 -19.50 -19.49
CA LEU A 84 -14.81 -18.92 -19.77
C LEU A 84 -14.80 -18.08 -21.06
N GLU A 85 -15.58 -18.49 -22.06
CA GLU A 85 -15.73 -17.76 -23.33
C GLU A 85 -16.37 -16.37 -23.16
N GLU A 86 -17.28 -16.22 -22.20
CA GLU A 86 -17.90 -14.93 -21.87
C GLU A 86 -16.97 -14.03 -21.04
N VAL A 87 -16.14 -14.63 -20.19
CA VAL A 87 -15.23 -13.91 -19.29
C VAL A 87 -13.96 -13.42 -20.00
N LEU A 88 -13.43 -14.19 -20.97
CA LEU A 88 -12.18 -13.87 -21.67
C LEU A 88 -12.18 -12.50 -22.39
N PRO A 89 -13.26 -12.07 -23.08
CA PRO A 89 -13.34 -10.74 -23.67
C PRO A 89 -13.16 -9.63 -22.65
N VAL A 90 -13.83 -9.72 -21.49
CA VAL A 90 -13.74 -8.72 -20.40
C VAL A 90 -12.31 -8.60 -19.89
N ILE A 91 -11.63 -9.74 -19.70
CA ILE A 91 -10.25 -9.77 -19.23
C ILE A 91 -9.29 -9.16 -20.26
N THR A 92 -9.48 -9.50 -21.53
CA THR A 92 -8.59 -9.06 -22.62
C THR A 92 -8.78 -7.57 -22.93
N GLU A 93 -10.01 -7.08 -22.93
CA GLU A 93 -10.33 -5.67 -23.22
C GLU A 93 -9.89 -4.72 -22.11
N SER A 94 -10.09 -5.10 -20.84
CA SER A 94 -9.70 -4.27 -19.70
C SER A 94 -8.18 -4.26 -19.43
N ALA A 95 -7.45 -5.28 -19.90
CA ALA A 95 -6.02 -5.46 -19.69
C ALA A 95 -5.58 -5.40 -18.20
N HIS A 96 -6.47 -5.72 -17.26
CA HIS A 96 -6.15 -5.80 -15.84
C HIS A 96 -5.54 -7.16 -15.48
N SER A 97 -4.70 -7.18 -14.43
CA SER A 97 -4.08 -8.43 -13.98
C SER A 97 -4.94 -9.23 -12.99
N ARG A 98 -5.88 -8.57 -12.31
CA ARG A 98 -6.70 -9.14 -11.23
C ARG A 98 -8.14 -8.65 -11.38
N PHE A 99 -9.08 -9.56 -11.15
CA PHE A 99 -10.51 -9.31 -11.28
C PHE A 99 -11.23 -9.81 -10.02
N PRO A 100 -12.01 -8.95 -9.35
CA PRO A 100 -12.99 -9.41 -8.39
C PRO A 100 -14.03 -10.29 -9.10
N VAL A 101 -14.34 -11.42 -8.49
CA VAL A 101 -15.33 -12.37 -9.01
C VAL A 101 -16.58 -12.32 -8.14
N THR A 102 -17.73 -12.18 -8.79
CA THR A 102 -19.06 -12.07 -8.15
C THR A 102 -19.90 -13.31 -8.42
N ASP A 103 -21.02 -13.46 -7.71
CA ASP A 103 -21.99 -14.55 -7.90
C ASP A 103 -23.39 -14.00 -8.14
N GLY A 104 -23.69 -13.60 -9.39
CA GLY A 104 -24.98 -13.04 -9.81
C GLY A 104 -25.30 -11.64 -9.29
N ASP A 105 -24.77 -11.29 -8.12
CA ASP A 105 -24.91 -10.00 -7.46
C ASP A 105 -23.55 -9.31 -7.33
N LYS A 106 -23.49 -8.05 -7.77
CA LYS A 106 -22.28 -7.21 -7.68
C LYS A 106 -21.92 -6.87 -6.23
N ASP A 107 -22.82 -7.12 -5.28
CA ASP A 107 -22.58 -6.83 -3.88
C ASP A 107 -21.66 -7.87 -3.20
N GLY A 108 -21.68 -9.12 -3.67
CA GLY A 108 -20.88 -10.23 -3.11
C GLY A 108 -19.67 -10.61 -3.96
N VAL A 109 -18.45 -10.26 -3.50
CA VAL A 109 -17.21 -10.79 -4.08
C VAL A 109 -16.90 -12.15 -3.46
N VAL A 110 -16.90 -13.21 -4.29
CA VAL A 110 -16.60 -14.58 -3.86
C VAL A 110 -15.11 -14.91 -3.92
N GLY A 111 -14.33 -14.15 -4.68
CA GLY A 111 -12.87 -14.34 -4.78
C GLY A 111 -12.20 -13.38 -5.76
N ILE A 112 -10.91 -13.57 -5.97
CA ILE A 112 -10.11 -12.83 -6.94
C ILE A 112 -9.55 -13.80 -7.98
N LEU A 113 -9.79 -13.49 -9.25
CA LEU A 113 -9.18 -14.19 -10.39
C LEU A 113 -7.92 -13.42 -10.84
N LEU A 114 -6.81 -14.14 -11.06
CA LEU A 114 -5.63 -13.59 -11.72
C LEU A 114 -5.68 -13.97 -13.19
N ALA A 115 -5.57 -13.00 -14.09
CA ALA A 115 -5.64 -13.23 -15.53
C ALA A 115 -4.62 -14.28 -16.00
N LYS A 116 -3.40 -14.23 -15.45
CA LYS A 116 -2.33 -15.19 -15.78
C LYS A 116 -2.66 -16.64 -15.41
N ASP A 117 -3.53 -16.88 -14.43
CA ASP A 117 -3.86 -18.23 -13.99
C ASP A 117 -4.72 -18.96 -15.05
N LEU A 118 -5.38 -18.21 -15.96
CA LEU A 118 -6.06 -18.76 -17.13
C LEU A 118 -5.08 -19.35 -18.17
N LEU A 119 -3.86 -18.80 -18.29
CA LEU A 119 -2.84 -19.32 -19.19
C LEU A 119 -2.35 -20.70 -18.75
N HIS A 120 -2.16 -20.88 -17.45
CA HIS A 120 -1.78 -22.17 -16.87
C HIS A 120 -2.84 -23.24 -17.12
N ARG A 121 -4.12 -22.88 -17.05
CA ARG A 121 -5.22 -23.78 -17.39
C ARG A 121 -5.18 -24.21 -18.86
N GLN A 122 -4.97 -23.27 -19.79
CA GLN A 122 -4.91 -23.59 -21.21
C GLN A 122 -3.76 -24.57 -21.53
N GLN A 123 -2.61 -24.43 -20.85
CA GLN A 123 -1.48 -25.36 -21.01
C GLN A 123 -1.75 -26.76 -20.47
N GLN A 124 -2.62 -26.91 -19.47
CA GLN A 124 -3.02 -28.22 -18.92
C GLN A 124 -4.03 -28.97 -19.82
N GLY A 125 -4.47 -28.35 -20.92
CA GLY A 125 -5.43 -28.92 -21.87
C GLY A 125 -6.88 -28.73 -21.44
N GLU A 126 -7.79 -28.66 -22.41
CA GLU A 126 -9.25 -28.53 -22.23
C GLU A 126 -9.88 -29.68 -21.39
N GLY A 127 -9.12 -30.74 -21.12
CA GLY A 127 -9.62 -32.05 -20.69
C GLY A 127 -9.89 -32.26 -19.20
N ASN A 128 -9.62 -31.31 -18.30
CA ASN A 128 -9.86 -31.56 -16.87
C ASN A 128 -11.32 -31.31 -16.42
N GLY A 129 -12.18 -30.72 -17.26
CA GLY A 129 -13.60 -30.46 -16.95
C GLY A 129 -13.86 -29.57 -15.72
N LEU A 130 -12.81 -29.13 -15.02
CA LEU A 130 -12.92 -28.33 -13.81
C LEU A 130 -13.44 -26.94 -14.18
N PRO A 131 -14.40 -26.37 -13.44
CA PRO A 131 -14.82 -24.98 -13.62
C PRO A 131 -13.62 -24.03 -13.49
N TRP A 132 -13.58 -22.94 -14.26
CA TRP A 132 -12.53 -21.93 -14.07
C TRP A 132 -12.60 -21.29 -12.67
N ALA A 133 -13.75 -21.39 -12.00
CA ALA A 133 -13.95 -21.02 -10.60
C ALA A 133 -12.98 -21.71 -9.62
N THR A 134 -12.35 -22.84 -9.99
CA THR A 134 -11.31 -23.47 -9.16
C THR A 134 -10.01 -22.65 -9.09
N LEU A 135 -9.85 -21.63 -9.95
CA LEU A 135 -8.69 -20.74 -9.99
C LEU A 135 -8.84 -19.54 -9.04
N LEU A 136 -10.00 -19.38 -8.39
CA LEU A 136 -10.27 -18.26 -7.51
C LEU A 136 -9.38 -18.30 -6.28
N ARG A 137 -8.81 -17.14 -5.96
CA ARG A 137 -8.08 -16.90 -4.72
C ARG A 137 -9.00 -16.24 -3.71
N PRO A 138 -8.80 -16.50 -2.40
CA PRO A 138 -9.62 -15.85 -1.37
C PRO A 138 -9.47 -14.33 -1.46
N ALA A 139 -10.61 -13.62 -1.38
CA ALA A 139 -10.62 -12.17 -1.29
C ALA A 139 -10.37 -11.74 0.17
N VAL A 140 -9.57 -10.69 0.34
CA VAL A 140 -9.33 -10.06 1.65
C VAL A 140 -10.17 -8.80 1.73
N PHE A 141 -11.02 -8.71 2.75
CA PHE A 141 -11.88 -7.55 2.98
C PHE A 141 -11.22 -6.57 3.95
N ILE A 142 -11.22 -5.30 3.57
CA ILE A 142 -10.52 -4.24 4.29
C ILE A 142 -11.53 -3.10 4.54
N PRO A 143 -11.62 -2.56 5.78
CA PRO A 143 -12.50 -1.43 6.04
C PRO A 143 -11.99 -0.16 5.34
N GLU A 144 -12.92 0.65 4.84
CA GLU A 144 -12.67 1.91 4.13
C GLU A 144 -11.83 2.91 4.95
N SER A 145 -12.05 2.93 6.27
CA SER A 145 -11.34 3.80 7.21
C SER A 145 -9.91 3.35 7.56
N LYS A 146 -9.45 2.21 7.03
CA LYS A 146 -8.08 1.73 7.30
C LYS A 146 -7.06 2.71 6.72
N ARG A 147 -5.98 2.97 7.45
CA ARG A 147 -4.89 3.80 6.95
C ARG A 147 -4.12 3.09 5.84
N LEU A 148 -3.85 3.80 4.76
CA LEU A 148 -3.22 3.28 3.56
C LEU A 148 -1.79 2.77 3.84
N ASN A 149 -1.01 3.48 4.66
CA ASN A 149 0.33 3.06 5.01
C ASN A 149 0.38 1.71 5.76
N VAL A 150 -0.65 1.40 6.54
CA VAL A 150 -0.79 0.10 7.22
C VAL A 150 -1.13 -0.98 6.20
N LEU A 151 -2.08 -0.72 5.30
CA LEU A 151 -2.44 -1.67 4.24
C LEU A 151 -1.26 -1.97 3.30
N LEU A 152 -0.46 -0.96 2.95
CA LEU A 152 0.73 -1.14 2.12
C LEU A 152 1.78 -2.04 2.77
N GLN A 153 1.89 -2.05 4.10
CA GLN A 153 2.78 -2.97 4.81
C GLN A 153 2.27 -4.40 4.71
N GLU A 154 0.97 -4.61 4.93
CA GLU A 154 0.33 -5.94 4.85
C GLU A 154 0.41 -6.58 3.46
N PHE A 155 0.51 -5.79 2.38
CA PHE A 155 0.72 -6.34 1.03
C PHE A 155 2.15 -6.80 0.74
N ARG A 156 3.14 -6.40 1.56
CA ARG A 156 4.56 -6.76 1.36
C ARG A 156 4.97 -8.01 2.13
N ASP A 157 4.27 -8.31 3.21
CA ASP A 157 4.49 -9.45 4.09
C ASP A 157 3.77 -10.71 3.57
#